data_AF-A0A7C7MP58-F1
#
_entry.id   AF-A0A7C7MP58-F1
#
_cell.length_a   1.000
_cell.length_b   1.000
_cell.length_c   1.000
_cell.angle_alpha   90.00
_cell.angle_beta   90.00
_cell.angle_gamma   90.00
#
_symmetry.space_group_name_H-M   'P 1'
#
loop_
_entity.id
_entity.type
_entity.pdbx_description
1 polymer ?
#
loop_
_entity_poly.entity_id
_entity_poly.type
_entity_poly.pdbx_seq_one_letter_code
_entity_poly.pdbx_strand_id
1 'polypeptide(L)'
;MKNKFLMGGVIIFSIFFTGCVTYPVVGAFESSDEIFRGTVDHNTFLGVGDINVEAEKSGIQCKGASRVTYFPPFSLGCAGQRGEAPMRCDDGRFINVAWTADSCTSGTGSGSDDQGGKFNFVFGLTEAEAMDFINKRAELNRAKK
;
A
#
# COMPACT_ATOMS: atom_id res chain seq x y z
N MET A 1 -53.64 -38.72 -0.82
CA MET A 1 -52.54 -38.90 0.15
C MET A 1 -51.21 -38.81 -0.59
N LYS A 2 -50.30 -37.94 -0.11
CA LYS A 2 -48.82 -38.02 -0.17
C LYS A 2 -48.16 -38.01 -1.57
N ASN A 3 -47.12 -37.25 -1.86
CA ASN A 3 -46.40 -36.20 -1.14
C ASN A 3 -45.60 -35.43 -2.20
N LYS A 4 -45.61 -34.10 -2.10
CA LYS A 4 -44.71 -33.21 -2.86
C LYS A 4 -43.29 -33.39 -2.30
N PHE A 5 -42.31 -33.64 -3.15
CA PHE A 5 -40.92 -33.30 -2.84
C PHE A 5 -40.36 -32.54 -4.04
N LEU A 6 -40.44 -31.21 -3.93
CA LEU A 6 -39.69 -30.28 -4.77
C LEU A 6 -38.21 -30.57 -4.55
N MET A 7 -37.53 -31.00 -5.61
CA MET A 7 -36.08 -31.07 -5.67
C MET A 7 -35.56 -29.67 -6.00
N GLY A 8 -35.58 -28.78 -5.00
CA GLY A 8 -35.00 -27.44 -5.09
C GLY A 8 -33.48 -27.54 -4.99
N GLY A 9 -32.81 -27.64 -6.13
CA GLY A 9 -31.35 -27.57 -6.19
C GLY A 9 -30.87 -26.20 -5.72
N VAL A 10 -30.26 -26.16 -4.53
CA VAL A 10 -29.56 -24.97 -4.04
C VAL A 10 -28.29 -24.81 -4.87
N ILE A 11 -28.34 -23.94 -5.88
CA ILE A 11 -27.14 -23.46 -6.57
C ILE A 11 -26.43 -22.54 -5.58
N ILE A 12 -25.46 -23.07 -4.83
CA ILE A 12 -24.48 -22.27 -4.10
C ILE A 12 -23.60 -21.62 -5.16
N PHE A 13 -23.99 -20.42 -5.61
CA PHE A 13 -23.14 -19.57 -6.41
C PHE A 13 -22.06 -19.01 -5.49
N SER A 14 -20.99 -19.79 -5.29
CA SER A 14 -19.78 -19.34 -4.61
C SER A 14 -19.19 -18.21 -5.44
N ILE A 15 -19.50 -16.97 -5.06
CA ILE A 15 -18.81 -15.77 -5.56
C ILE A 15 -17.37 -15.90 -5.06
N PHE A 16 -16.49 -16.45 -5.88
CA PHE A 16 -15.06 -16.26 -5.72
C PHE A 16 -14.82 -14.76 -5.91
N PHE A 17 -14.75 -14.01 -4.80
CA PHE A 17 -14.29 -12.63 -4.80
C PHE A 17 -12.85 -12.66 -5.35
N THR A 18 -12.70 -12.40 -6.65
CA THR A 18 -11.40 -12.16 -7.25
C THR A 18 -10.88 -10.86 -6.66
N GLY A 19 -9.95 -10.98 -5.72
CA GLY A 19 -9.60 -9.97 -4.71
C GLY A 19 -8.71 -8.85 -5.22
N CYS A 20 -9.18 -8.09 -6.20
CA CYS A 20 -8.59 -6.79 -6.50
C CYS A 20 -9.18 -5.75 -5.54
N VAL A 21 -8.32 -4.96 -4.90
CA VAL A 21 -8.73 -3.88 -4.01
C VAL A 21 -7.84 -2.68 -4.24
N THR A 22 -8.43 -1.49 -4.25
CA THR A 22 -7.70 -0.23 -4.38
C THR A 22 -7.75 0.50 -3.04
N TYR A 23 -6.59 1.01 -2.59
CA TYR A 23 -6.50 1.79 -1.35
C TYR A 23 -5.51 2.95 -1.48
N PRO A 24 -5.68 4.03 -0.69
CA PRO A 24 -4.83 5.21 -0.79
C PRO A 24 -3.41 4.94 -0.28
N VAL A 25 -2.46 5.71 -0.79
CA VAL A 25 -1.08 5.80 -0.29
C VAL A 25 -0.64 7.26 -0.22
N VAL A 26 0.07 7.60 0.85
CA VAL A 26 0.65 8.94 1.06
C VAL A 26 2.09 8.76 1.51
N GLY A 27 3.01 9.49 0.89
CA GLY A 27 4.43 9.46 1.24
C GLY A 27 5.10 10.82 1.12
N ALA A 28 6.27 10.95 1.75
CA ALA A 28 7.06 12.17 1.73
C ALA A 28 8.55 11.88 1.93
N PHE A 29 9.39 12.75 1.38
CA PHE A 29 10.81 12.77 1.70
C PHE A 29 11.07 13.52 3.01
N GLU A 30 12.06 13.08 3.79
CA GLU A 30 12.41 13.73 5.07
C GLU A 30 13.00 15.14 4.90
N SER A 31 13.58 15.41 3.74
CA SER A 31 14.27 16.66 3.42
C SER A 31 13.40 17.70 2.73
N SER A 32 12.17 17.36 2.33
CA SER A 32 11.27 18.25 1.60
C SER A 32 9.91 18.36 2.27
N ASP A 33 9.19 19.43 1.98
CA ASP A 33 7.78 19.61 2.32
C ASP A 33 6.84 19.15 1.18
N GLU A 34 7.36 18.35 0.25
CA GLU A 34 6.62 17.73 -0.86
C GLU A 34 5.89 16.47 -0.38
N ILE A 35 4.62 16.33 -0.74
CA ILE A 35 3.75 15.21 -0.40
C ILE A 35 3.38 14.47 -1.68
N PHE A 36 3.55 13.14 -1.67
CA PHE A 36 3.14 12.25 -2.74
C PHE A 36 1.82 11.59 -2.36
N ARG A 37 0.81 11.64 -3.22
CA ARG A 37 -0.48 10.96 -3.03
C ARG A 37 -0.83 10.08 -4.20
N GLY A 38 -1.54 8.99 -3.92
CA GLY A 38 -2.19 8.22 -4.95
C GLY A 38 -2.78 6.93 -4.41
N THR A 39 -2.69 5.86 -5.20
CA THR A 39 -3.35 4.58 -4.90
C THR A 39 -2.44 3.39 -5.11
N VAL A 40 -2.81 2.30 -4.43
CA VAL A 40 -2.30 0.96 -4.70
C VAL A 40 -3.46 0.13 -5.22
N ASP A 41 -3.31 -0.41 -6.44
CA ASP A 41 -4.21 -1.39 -7.04
C ASP A 41 -3.67 -2.79 -6.75
N HIS A 42 -4.21 -3.43 -5.72
CA HIS A 42 -3.69 -4.67 -5.16
C HIS A 42 -4.46 -5.88 -5.66
N ASN A 43 -3.78 -6.80 -6.34
CA ASN A 43 -4.26 -8.16 -6.55
C ASN A 43 -3.88 -9.04 -5.35
N THR A 44 -4.81 -9.15 -4.39
CA THR A 44 -4.58 -9.86 -3.11
C THR A 44 -4.34 -11.37 -3.28
N PHE A 45 -4.76 -11.96 -4.40
CA PHE A 45 -4.53 -13.37 -4.70
C PHE A 45 -3.07 -13.63 -5.13
N LEU A 46 -2.50 -12.72 -5.92
CA LEU A 46 -1.12 -12.81 -6.40
C LEU A 46 -0.10 -12.16 -5.45
N GLY A 47 -0.56 -11.38 -4.47
CA GLY A 47 0.32 -10.65 -3.54
C GLY A 47 1.14 -9.56 -4.23
N VAL A 48 0.60 -8.98 -5.31
CA VAL A 48 1.23 -7.91 -6.09
C VAL A 48 0.31 -6.70 -6.14
N GLY A 49 0.89 -5.51 -6.04
CA GLY A 49 0.12 -4.27 -6.12
C GLY A 49 0.80 -3.23 -6.99
N ASP A 50 0.06 -2.63 -7.91
CA ASP A 50 0.55 -1.53 -8.73
C ASP A 50 0.34 -0.21 -7.98
N ILE A 51 1.38 0.61 -7.92
CA ILE A 51 1.39 1.86 -7.16
C ILE A 51 1.53 3.02 -8.14
N ASN A 52 0.66 4.02 -8.01
CA ASN A 52 0.73 5.27 -8.75
C ASN A 52 0.61 6.42 -7.76
N VAL A 53 1.60 7.31 -7.72
CA VAL A 53 1.58 8.51 -6.87
C VAL A 53 2.03 9.75 -7.63
N GLU A 54 1.53 10.90 -7.22
CA GLU A 54 1.87 12.23 -7.75
C GLU A 54 2.22 13.17 -6.60
N ALA A 55 3.28 13.96 -6.80
CA ALA A 55 3.71 15.01 -5.88
C ALA A 55 2.79 16.23 -5.99
N GLU A 56 2.24 16.72 -4.87
CA GLU A 56 1.25 17.80 -4.85
C GLU A 56 1.77 19.14 -5.42
N LYS A 57 3.02 19.51 -5.16
CA LYS A 57 3.57 20.83 -5.56
C LYS A 57 4.30 20.76 -6.88
N SER A 58 5.12 19.74 -7.09
CA SER A 58 5.93 19.60 -8.30
C SER A 58 5.25 18.84 -9.44
N GLY A 59 4.17 18.09 -9.16
CA GLY A 59 3.49 17.25 -10.15
C GLY A 59 4.28 16.01 -10.58
N ILE A 60 5.41 15.70 -9.93
CA ILE A 60 6.25 14.53 -10.23
C ILE A 60 5.43 13.26 -10.04
N GLN A 61 5.38 12.41 -11.06
CA GLN A 61 4.68 11.14 -10.99
C GLN A 61 5.66 9.98 -10.77
N CYS A 62 5.37 9.13 -9.78
CA CYS A 62 6.13 7.91 -9.53
C CYS A 62 5.23 6.68 -9.63
N LYS A 63 5.72 5.66 -10.34
CA LYS A 63 5.00 4.39 -10.56
C LYS A 63 5.87 3.20 -10.19
N GLY A 64 5.26 2.14 -9.69
CA GLY A 64 6.00 0.91 -9.37
C GLY A 64 5.09 -0.23 -8.98
N ALA A 65 5.70 -1.39 -8.72
CA ALA A 65 4.98 -2.60 -8.35
C ALA A 65 5.51 -3.14 -7.03
N SER A 66 4.59 -3.44 -6.13
CA SER A 66 4.82 -4.07 -4.85
C SER A 66 4.82 -5.59 -4.97
N ARG A 67 5.68 -6.25 -4.20
CA ARG A 67 5.66 -7.70 -3.99
C ARG A 67 5.94 -8.06 -2.55
N VAL A 68 5.30 -9.13 -2.07
CA VAL A 68 5.59 -9.69 -0.74
C VAL A 68 6.93 -10.43 -0.76
N THR A 69 7.77 -10.18 0.24
CA THR A 69 9.08 -10.86 0.43
C THR A 69 9.13 -11.70 1.71
N TYR A 70 8.19 -11.49 2.64
CA TYR A 70 8.13 -12.24 3.89
C TYR A 70 6.69 -12.47 4.36
N PHE A 71 6.41 -13.71 4.75
CA PHE A 71 5.17 -14.14 5.39
C PHE A 71 5.46 -14.58 6.82
N PRO A 72 4.81 -13.98 7.85
CA PRO A 72 4.98 -14.43 9.21
C PRO A 72 4.50 -15.87 9.39
N PRO A 73 5.25 -16.71 10.12
CA PRO A 73 4.80 -18.06 10.45
C PRO A 73 3.52 -17.97 11.29
N PHE A 74 2.57 -18.86 11.03
CA PHE A 74 1.28 -18.98 11.74
C PHE A 74 0.33 -17.77 11.63
N SER A 75 0.58 -16.82 10.72
CA SER A 75 -0.39 -15.74 10.45
C SER A 75 -1.53 -16.24 9.56
N LEU A 76 -2.78 -15.96 9.95
CA LEU A 76 -3.98 -16.26 9.16
C LEU A 76 -4.40 -15.07 8.26
N GLY A 77 -3.48 -14.16 7.93
CA GLY A 77 -3.77 -13.00 7.08
C GLY A 77 -2.51 -12.23 6.65
N CYS A 78 -2.70 -10.97 6.25
CA CYS A 78 -1.59 -10.14 5.76
C CYS A 78 -0.84 -9.35 6.84
N ALA A 79 -1.39 -9.26 8.05
CA ALA A 79 -0.74 -8.56 9.15
C ALA A 79 0.66 -9.14 9.42
N GLY A 80 1.65 -8.26 9.49
CA GLY A 80 3.06 -8.59 9.66
C GLY A 80 3.79 -9.03 8.38
N GLN A 81 3.10 -9.19 7.25
CA GLN A 81 3.78 -9.41 5.96
C GLN A 81 4.68 -8.22 5.65
N ARG A 82 5.79 -8.51 4.96
CA ARG A 82 6.72 -7.48 4.49
C ARG A 82 6.96 -7.66 3.02
N GLY A 83 7.33 -6.57 2.37
CA GLY A 83 7.62 -6.57 0.96
C GLY A 83 8.43 -5.38 0.52
N GLU A 84 8.63 -5.32 -0.78
CA GLU A 84 9.39 -4.28 -1.46
C GLU A 84 8.55 -3.71 -2.59
N ALA A 85 8.74 -2.42 -2.86
CA ALA A 85 8.05 -1.71 -3.93
C ALA A 85 9.01 -0.71 -4.61
N PRO A 86 9.87 -1.16 -5.53
CA PRO A 86 10.69 -0.25 -6.32
C PRO A 86 9.80 0.67 -7.18
N MET A 87 10.06 1.97 -7.14
CA MET A 87 9.32 3.00 -7.84
C MET A 87 10.24 3.77 -8.81
N ARG A 88 9.70 4.15 -9.96
CA ARG A 88 10.35 5.01 -10.94
C ARG A 88 9.56 6.30 -11.10
N CYS A 89 10.24 7.43 -10.99
CA CYS A 89 9.65 8.76 -11.16
C CYS A 89 9.93 9.30 -12.57
N ASP A 90 9.07 10.20 -13.05
CA ASP A 90 9.22 10.87 -14.35
C ASP A 90 10.35 11.93 -14.37
N ASP A 91 10.77 12.42 -13.21
CA ASP A 91 11.96 13.24 -13.00
C ASP A 91 13.29 12.47 -13.07
N GLY A 92 13.22 11.14 -13.24
CA GLY A 92 14.37 10.25 -13.38
C GLY A 92 14.81 9.54 -12.10
N ARG A 93 14.28 9.89 -10.93
CA ARG A 93 14.63 9.22 -9.67
C ARG A 93 14.13 7.79 -9.62
N PHE A 94 14.87 6.96 -8.90
CA PHE A 94 14.47 5.60 -8.55
C PHE A 94 14.38 5.47 -7.03
N ILE A 95 13.19 5.16 -6.52
CA ILE A 95 12.94 5.05 -5.08
C ILE A 95 12.82 3.58 -4.73
N ASN A 96 13.72 3.08 -3.89
CA ASN A 96 13.63 1.72 -3.39
C ASN A 96 13.06 1.73 -1.97
N VAL A 97 11.89 1.13 -1.80
CA VAL A 97 11.20 1.11 -0.51
C VAL A 97 10.79 -0.29 -0.08
N ALA A 98 10.73 -0.46 1.24
CA ALA A 98 10.17 -1.65 1.88
C ALA A 98 8.97 -1.26 2.75
N TRP A 99 8.05 -2.20 2.93
CA TRP A 99 6.83 -2.01 3.70
C TRP A 99 6.57 -3.15 4.68
N THR A 100 5.77 -2.85 5.69
CA THR A 100 5.16 -3.83 6.60
C THR A 100 3.65 -3.59 6.62
N ALA A 101 2.89 -4.66 6.45
CA ALA A 101 1.44 -4.64 6.47
C ALA A 101 0.89 -4.70 7.90
N ASP A 102 0.00 -3.79 8.23
CA ASP A 102 -0.84 -3.86 9.44
C ASP A 102 -2.12 -4.66 9.14
N SER A 103 -2.60 -4.61 7.90
CA SER A 103 -3.68 -5.43 7.35
C SER A 103 -3.43 -5.73 5.86
N CYS A 104 -4.34 -6.42 5.18
CA CYS A 104 -4.19 -6.68 3.73
C CYS A 104 -4.24 -5.41 2.86
N THR A 105 -4.72 -4.30 3.41
CA THR A 105 -4.90 -3.04 2.69
C THR A 105 -4.29 -1.85 3.41
N SER A 106 -3.64 -2.04 4.55
CA SER A 106 -3.03 -0.95 5.32
C SER A 106 -1.67 -1.32 5.89
N GLY A 107 -0.84 -0.31 6.10
CA GLY A 107 0.51 -0.48 6.63
C GLY A 107 1.37 0.74 6.43
N THR A 108 2.66 0.55 6.69
CA THR A 108 3.67 1.61 6.63
C THR A 108 4.90 1.14 5.89
N GLY A 109 5.72 2.08 5.42
CA GLY A 109 6.98 1.75 4.79
C GLY A 109 7.94 2.92 4.71
N SER A 110 9.16 2.59 4.32
CA SER A 110 10.24 3.56 4.17
C SER A 110 11.33 3.05 3.23
N GLY A 111 12.21 3.94 2.81
CA GLY A 111 13.36 3.63 1.98
C GLY A 111 14.11 4.89 1.58
N SER A 112 14.71 4.85 0.40
CA SER A 112 15.43 6.01 -0.15
C SER A 112 15.41 6.04 -1.66
N ASP A 113 15.59 7.22 -2.22
CA ASP A 113 15.94 7.37 -3.63
C ASP A 113 17.43 7.08 -3.89
N ASP A 114 17.79 7.06 -5.17
CA ASP A 114 19.15 6.88 -5.68
C ASP A 114 20.11 8.04 -5.35
N GLN A 115 19.58 9.14 -4.80
CA GLN A 115 20.34 10.30 -4.33
C GLN A 115 20.52 10.29 -2.80
N GLY A 116 20.00 9.27 -2.11
CA GLY A 116 20.05 9.14 -0.64
C GLY A 116 18.95 9.90 0.09
N GLY A 117 17.98 10.48 -0.61
CA GLY A 117 16.79 11.08 -0.06
C GLY A 117 15.92 10.05 0.64
N LYS A 118 15.76 10.17 1.96
CA LYS A 118 14.94 9.24 2.75
C LYS A 118 13.46 9.48 2.51
N PHE A 119 12.73 8.41 2.23
CA PHE A 119 11.30 8.44 1.94
C PHE A 119 10.54 7.60 2.97
N ASN A 120 9.40 8.12 3.45
CA ASN A 120 8.49 7.40 4.35
C ASN A 120 7.07 7.47 3.78
N PHE A 121 6.28 6.43 3.97
CA PHE A 121 4.90 6.38 3.49
C PHE A 121 4.00 5.51 4.34
N VAL A 122 2.69 5.71 4.16
CA VAL A 122 1.61 4.91 4.71
C VAL A 122 0.60 4.61 3.62
N PHE A 123 -0.07 3.47 3.75
CA PHE A 123 -1.14 3.07 2.84
C PHE A 123 -2.35 2.56 3.62
N GLY A 124 -3.53 2.67 3.01
CA GLY A 124 -4.78 2.19 3.59
C GLY A 124 -5.33 3.00 4.75
N LEU A 125 -4.75 4.17 5.03
CA LEU A 125 -5.22 5.08 6.06
C LEU A 125 -6.17 6.12 5.48
N THR A 126 -7.03 6.69 6.32
CA THR A 126 -7.78 7.89 5.95
C THR A 126 -6.82 9.05 5.71
N GLU A 127 -7.27 10.07 4.98
CA GLU A 127 -6.44 11.25 4.71
C GLU A 127 -5.96 11.93 5.99
N ALA A 128 -6.83 12.05 7.00
CA ALA A 128 -6.48 12.65 8.29
C ALA A 128 -5.37 11.86 9.01
N GLU A 129 -5.49 10.53 9.07
CA GLU A 129 -4.49 9.66 9.69
C GLU A 129 -3.17 9.66 8.91
N ALA A 130 -3.25 9.69 7.58
CA ALA A 130 -2.08 9.78 6.73
C ALA A 130 -1.32 11.10 6.97
N MET A 131 -2.03 12.21 7.07
CA MET A 131 -1.41 13.51 7.34
C MET A 131 -0.83 13.59 8.76
N ASP A 132 -1.49 13.02 9.77
CA ASP A 132 -0.94 12.93 11.13
C ASP A 132 0.40 12.17 11.12
N PHE A 133 0.46 11.03 10.43
CA PHE A 133 1.69 10.25 10.29
C PHE A 133 2.82 11.08 9.66
N ILE A 134 2.54 11.75 8.54
CA ILE A 134 3.54 12.54 7.82
C ILE A 134 4.03 13.71 8.65
N ASN A 135 3.13 14.46 9.28
CA ASN A 135 3.47 15.61 10.12
C ASN A 135 4.33 15.18 11.31
N LYS A 136 3.94 14.12 12.01
CA LYS A 136 4.69 13.56 13.12
C LYS A 136 6.10 13.13 12.69
N ARG A 137 6.24 12.54 11.49
CA ARG A 137 7.54 12.16 10.96
C ARG A 137 8.41 13.38 10.63
N ALA A 138 7.82 14.42 10.04
CA ALA A 138 8.51 15.67 9.77
C ALA A 138 9.02 16.34 11.07
N GLU A 139 8.21 16.37 12.13
CA GLU A 139 8.61 16.87 13.45
C GLU A 139 9.78 16.08 14.05
N LEU A 140 9.69 14.75 14.04
CA LEU A 140 10.74 13.87 14.54
C LEU A 140 12.07 14.07 13.81
N ASN A 141 12.02 14.39 12.51
CA ASN A 141 13.22 14.64 11.72
C ASN A 141 13.83 16.01 11.99
N ARG A 142 13.00 17.03 12.28
CA ARG A 142 13.48 18.35 12.73
C ARG A 142 14.17 18.27 14.10
N ALA A 143 13.63 17.48 15.02
CA ALA A 143 14.18 17.33 16.37
C ALA A 143 15.54 16.59 16.43
N LYS A 144 15.96 15.93 15.36
CA LYS A 144 17.23 15.19 15.26
C LYS A 144 18.36 16.01 14.62
N LYS A 145 18.08 17.21 14.13
CA LYS A 145 19.07 18.16 13.60
C LYS A 145 19.52 19.10 14.72
#